data_AF-A0A7J2L478-F1
#
_entry.id   AF-A0A7J2L478-F1
#
_cell.length_a   1.000
_cell.length_b   1.000
_cell.length_c   1.000
_cell.angle_alpha   90.00
_cell.angle_beta   90.00
_cell.angle_gamma   90.00
#
_symmetry.space_group_name_H-M   'P 1'
#
loop_
_entity.id
_entity.type
_entity.pdbx_description
1 polymer ?
#
loop_
_entity_poly.entity_id
_entity_poly.type
_entity_poly.pdbx_seq_one_letter_code
_entity_poly.pdbx_strand_id
1 'polypeptide(L)' 'MMPCTASLELLDGNVDIVIRGEETSKSDNNHQPVIAAVSRVGWGEFIVIGTCVFWDNYSIDKFDNINFALNLLSYQKRNE' A
#
# COMPACT_ATOMS: atom_id res chain seq x y z
N MET A 1 3.57 -5.72 -8.75
CA MET A 1 4.98 -5.60 -8.31
C MET A 1 5.18 -4.27 -7.60
N MET A 2 5.91 -4.26 -6.48
CA MET A 2 6.20 -3.06 -5.67
C MET A 2 7.72 -2.77 -5.68
N PRO A 3 8.23 -1.95 -6.63
CA PRO A 3 9.66 -1.69 -6.78
C PRO A 3 10.18 -0.64 -5.77
N CYS A 4 11.43 -0.80 -5.34
CA CYS A 4 12.14 0.17 -4.49
C CYS A 4 11.32 0.64 -3.27
N THR A 5 10.66 -0.31 -2.61
CA THR A 5 9.72 -0.04 -1.54
C THR A 5 10.41 0.19 -0.19
N ALA A 6 9.94 1.21 0.53
CA ALA A 6 10.14 1.38 1.96
C ALA A 6 8.95 0.80 2.74
N SER A 7 9.21 0.12 3.86
CA SER A 7 8.15 -0.35 4.74
C SER A 7 7.57 0.78 5.57
N LEU A 8 6.27 0.69 5.89
CA LEU A 8 5.56 1.60 6.77
C LEU A 8 5.60 1.08 8.21
N GLU A 9 5.77 2.00 9.16
CA GLU A 9 5.54 1.75 10.59
C GLU A 9 4.18 2.31 10.98
N LEU A 10 3.34 1.47 11.58
CA LEU A 10 2.01 1.85 12.03
C LEU A 10 2.10 2.27 13.49
N LEU A 11 1.88 3.55 13.76
CA LEU A 11 1.95 4.10 15.11
C LEU A 11 0.66 3.84 15.90
N ASP A 12 -0.48 3.84 15.20
CA ASP A 12 -1.82 3.66 15.77
C ASP A 12 -2.54 2.45 15.16
N GLY A 13 -3.52 1.89 15.89
CA GLY A 13 -4.27 0.70 15.47
C GLY A 13 -5.44 0.94 14.51
N ASN A 14 -5.75 2.19 14.16
CA ASN A 14 -6.89 2.52 13.28
C ASN A 14 -6.44 2.65 11.81
N VAL A 15 -5.82 1.58 11.30
CA VAL A 15 -5.28 1.53 9.93
C VAL A 15 -5.56 0.16 9.33
N ASP A 16 -6.09 0.13 8.11
CA ASP A 16 -6.25 -1.09 7.33
C ASP A 16 -5.00 -1.32 6.49
N ILE A 17 -4.44 -2.53 6.56
CA ILE A 17 -3.26 -2.91 5.78
C ILE A 17 -3.73 -3.41 4.41
N VAL A 18 -3.28 -2.76 3.35
CA VAL A 18 -3.62 -3.10 1.96
C VAL A 18 -2.60 -4.05 1.36
N ILE A 19 -1.31 -3.82 1.64
CA ILE A 19 -0.22 -4.63 1.08
C ILE A 19 0.78 -4.97 2.18
N ARG A 20 1.07 -6.27 2.30
CA ARG A 20 2.23 -6.80 3.03
C ARG A 20 3.24 -7.33 2.02
N GLY A 21 4.52 -7.26 2.35
CA GLY A 21 5.54 -7.98 1.59
C GLY A 21 5.40 -9.49 1.78
N GLU A 22 5.87 -10.25 0.80
CA GLU A 22 5.89 -11.71 0.85
C GLU A 22 6.79 -12.25 1.97
N GLU A 23 6.70 -13.54 2.29
CA GLU A 23 7.51 -14.18 3.34
C GLU A 23 9.03 -14.05 3.11
N THR A 24 9.43 -13.91 1.84
CA THR A 24 10.82 -13.73 1.43
C THR A 24 11.31 -12.28 1.55
N SER A 25 10.40 -11.33 1.79
CA SER A 25 10.73 -9.91 1.96
C SER A 25 11.26 -9.62 3.37
N LYS A 26 12.18 -8.65 3.46
CA LYS A 26 12.82 -8.27 4.73
C LYS A 26 12.67 -6.77 4.95
N SER A 27 12.41 -6.41 6.20
CA SER A 27 12.53 -5.04 6.71
C SER A 27 13.64 -4.99 7.76
N ASP A 28 14.16 -3.79 8.02
CA ASP A 28 15.19 -3.58 9.05
C ASP A 28 14.69 -3.97 10.46
N ASN A 29 13.38 -3.98 10.66
CA ASN A 29 12.74 -4.27 11.95
C ASN A 29 12.33 -5.75 12.11
N ASN A 30 12.82 -6.66 11.26
CA ASN A 30 12.59 -8.12 11.34
C ASN A 30 11.12 -8.58 11.38
N HIS A 31 10.18 -7.70 11.02
CA HIS A 31 8.76 -8.00 10.84
C HIS A 31 8.42 -8.08 9.36
N GLN A 32 7.32 -8.77 9.03
CA GLN A 32 6.78 -8.78 7.68
C GLN A 32 6.44 -7.33 7.26
N PRO A 33 7.10 -6.77 6.23
CA PRO A 33 6.98 -5.36 5.91
C PRO A 33 5.55 -5.02 5.49
N VAL A 34 5.00 -3.96 6.08
CA VAL A 34 3.79 -3.31 5.56
C VAL A 34 4.22 -2.37 4.45
N ILE A 35 3.66 -2.53 3.25
CA ILE A 35 4.02 -1.74 2.06
C ILE A 35 3.00 -0.64 1.81
N ALA A 36 1.72 -0.92 2.06
CA ALA A 36 0.65 0.04 1.89
C ALA A 36 -0.43 -0.11 2.96
N ALA A 37 -0.95 1.03 3.39
CA ALA A 37 -1.97 1.09 4.43
C ALA A 37 -2.93 2.27 4.20
N VAL A 38 -4.15 2.13 4.69
CA VAL A 38 -5.23 3.12 4.57
C VAL A 38 -5.71 3.49 5.97
N SER A 39 -5.88 4.77 6.24
CA SER A 39 -6.54 5.26 7.45
C SER A 39 -7.66 6.23 7.09
N ARG A 40 -8.72 6.24 7.91
CA ARG A 40 -9.82 7.17 7.73
C ARG A 40 -9.50 8.49 8.42
N VAL A 41 -9.60 9.59 7.68
CA VAL A 41 -9.38 10.94 8.18
C VAL A 41 -10.66 11.75 7.97
N GLY A 42 -11.48 11.81 9.02
CA GLY A 42 -12.81 12.43 8.96
C GLY A 42 -13.74 11.72 7.97
N TRP A 43 -14.11 12.43 6.91
CA TRP A 43 -14.98 11.92 5.84
C TRP A 43 -14.20 11.37 4.64
N GLY A 44 -12.86 11.51 4.65
CA GLY A 44 -11.99 11.02 3.60
C GLY A 44 -11.13 9.84 4.05
N GLU A 45 -10.34 9.36 3.09
CA GLU A 45 -9.39 8.27 3.27
C GLU A 45 -7.99 8.79 2.95
N PHE A 46 -7.03 8.37 3.77
CA PHE A 46 -5.61 8.63 3.56
C PHE A 46 -4.91 7.32 3.27
N ILE A 47 -4.35 7.21 2.07
CA ILE A 47 -3.67 6.01 1.58
C ILE A 47 -2.19 6.31 1.45
N VAL A 48 -1.35 5.47 2.06
CA VAL A 48 0.10 5.54 1.94
C VAL A 48 0.61 4.28 1.27
N ILE A 49 1.48 4.44 0.27
CA ILE A 49 2.19 3.35 -0.41
C ILE A 49 3.67 3.68 -0.36
N GLY A 50 4.48 2.74 0.13
CA GLY A 50 5.92 2.89 0.33
C GLY A 50 6.75 2.92 -0.95
N THR A 51 6.18 3.20 -2.12
CA THR A 51 6.91 3.30 -3.38
C THR A 51 6.28 4.34 -4.31
N CYS A 52 7.11 5.24 -4.80
CA CYS A 52 6.73 6.16 -5.89
C CYS A 52 6.91 5.51 -7.26
N VAL A 53 7.90 4.62 -7.41
CA VAL A 53 8.27 3.97 -8.66
C VAL A 53 7.13 3.07 -9.18
N PHE A 54 6.28 2.55 -8.28
CA PHE A 54 5.04 1.85 -8.67
C PHE A 54 4.18 2.66 -9.67
N TRP A 55 4.13 3.98 -9.53
CA TRP A 55 3.29 4.88 -10.33
C TRP A 55 3.95 5.36 -11.62
N ASP A 56 5.19 4.96 -11.91
CA ASP A 56 5.87 5.43 -13.11
C ASP A 56 5.29 4.78 -14.39
N ASN A 57 5.58 5.41 -15.54
CA ASN A 57 5.05 5.00 -16.84
C ASN A 57 5.54 3.62 -17.30
N TYR A 58 6.55 3.04 -16.65
CA TYR A 58 7.05 1.70 -17.00
C TYR A 58 6.40 0.63 -16.13
N SER A 59 6.34 0.86 -14.83
CA SER A 59 5.91 -0.04 -13.78
C SER A 59 4.40 -0.18 -13.74
N ILE A 60 3.65 0.88 -14.07
CA ILE A 60 2.18 0.83 -14.05
C ILE A 60 1.62 -0.21 -15.02
N ASP A 61 2.29 -0.45 -16.15
CA ASP A 61 1.90 -1.41 -17.18
C ASP A 61 2.42 -2.84 -16.92
N LYS A 62 3.09 -3.08 -15.78
CA LYS A 62 3.63 -4.41 -15.43
C LYS A 62 2.67 -5.17 -14.51
N PHE A 63 2.54 -6.47 -14.78
CA PHE A 63 1.69 -7.37 -13.99
C PHE A 63 0.28 -6.78 -13.85
N ASP A 64 -0.31 -6.86 -12.66
CA ASP A 64 -1.62 -6.28 -12.35
C ASP A 64 -1.54 -4.85 -11.77
N ASN A 65 -0.44 -4.12 -11.98
CA ASN A 65 -0.26 -2.80 -11.35
C ASN A 65 -1.35 -1.80 -11.76
N ILE A 66 -1.75 -1.75 -13.02
CA ILE A 66 -2.86 -0.89 -13.47
C ILE A 66 -4.20 -1.28 -12.84
N ASN A 67 -4.51 -2.58 -12.76
CA ASN A 67 -5.74 -3.07 -12.14
C ASN A 67 -5.76 -2.76 -10.64
N PHE A 68 -4.63 -2.94 -9.96
CA PHE A 68 -4.46 -2.59 -8.56
C PHE A 68 -4.66 -1.07 -8.34
N ALA A 69 -4.03 -0.23 -9.17
CA ALA A 69 -4.18 1.22 -9.10
C ALA A 69 -5.64 1.66 -9.29
N LEU A 70 -6.35 1.10 -10.26
CA LEU A 70 -7.76 1.40 -10.51
C LEU A 70 -8.67 0.95 -9.35
N ASN A 71 -8.41 -0.23 -8.78
CA ASN A 71 -9.11 -0.71 -7.59
C ASN A 71 -8.86 0.20 -6.38
N LEU A 72 -7.64 0.69 -6.22
CA LEU A 72 -7.28 1.59 -5.13
C LEU A 72 -7.96 2.96 -5.28
N LEU A 73 -7.96 3.54 -6.48
CA LEU A 73 -8.58 4.85 -6.73
C LEU A 73 -10.11 4.80 -6.72
N SER A 74 -10.68 3.63 -6.98
CA SER A 74 -12.12 3.38 -6.88
C SER A 74 -12.53 2.86 -5.49
N TYR A 75 -11.58 2.70 -4.58
CA TYR A 75 -11.86 2.21 -3.24
C TYR A 75 -12.73 3.23 -2.50
N GLN A 76 -13.78 2.72 -1.87
CA GLN A 76 -14.62 3.44 -0.92
C GLN A 76 -14.91 2.48 0.23
N LYS A 77 -14.35 2.73 1.42
CA LYS A 77 -14.73 1.95 2.60
C LYS A 77 -16.19 2.24 2.93
N ARG A 78 -17.05 1.27 2.67
CA ARG A 78 -18.47 1.33 3.07
C ARG A 78 -18.53 1.28 4.59
N ASN A 79 -19.22 2.25 5.19
CA ASN A 79 -19.52 2.24 6.61
C ASN A 79 -20.61 1.19 6.84
N GLU A 80 -20.22 0.01 7.32
CA GLU A 80 -21.16 -0.89 8.00
C GLU A 80 -21.46 -0.38 9.41
#